data_AF-A0AAI9AH21-F1
#
_entry.id   AF-A0AAI9AH21-F1
#
_cell.length_a   1.000
_cell.length_b   1.000
_cell.length_c   1.000
_cell.angle_alpha   90.00
_cell.angle_beta   90.00
_cell.angle_gamma   90.00
#
_symmetry.space_group_name_H-M   'P 1'
#
loop_
_entity.id
_entity.type
_entity.pdbx_description
1 polymer ?
#
loop_
_entity_poly.entity_id
_entity_poly.type
_entity_poly.pdbx_seq_one_letter_code
_entity_poly.pdbx_strand_id
1 'polypeptide(L)'
;MENIATQIKDFNFIAFNYPGYGNSQGLPSEEKILKYSIEIFDKYKPQIIIGRSLGTAVASYAASKRDIEKLILITPFDSIENIAKSKYSFLPVKYILKHKFKEIDWIKKVKTHVYVILSEIENIVPKKSLKSILSNIPNLKNFYIIKNSTHGNILQNEDFVNILEKILKH
;
A
#
# COMPACT_ATOMS: atom_id res chain seq x y z
N MET A 1 -4.31 -5.27 -11.71
CA MET A 1 -5.48 -4.42 -11.39
C MET A 1 -6.53 -4.52 -12.47
N GLU A 2 -6.19 -4.41 -13.76
CA GLU A 2 -7.19 -4.53 -14.85
C GLU A 2 -8.04 -5.80 -14.76
N ASN A 3 -7.43 -6.97 -14.54
CA ASN A 3 -8.19 -8.22 -14.38
C ASN A 3 -8.99 -8.31 -13.07
N ILE A 4 -8.67 -7.50 -12.05
CA ILE A 4 -9.41 -7.50 -10.77
C ILE A 4 -10.64 -6.59 -10.88
N ALA A 5 -10.47 -5.42 -11.51
CA ALA A 5 -11.55 -4.44 -11.67
C ALA A 5 -12.74 -4.99 -12.46
N THR A 6 -12.49 -5.86 -13.45
CA THR A 6 -13.55 -6.51 -14.24
C THR A 6 -14.35 -7.55 -13.46
N GLN A 7 -13.81 -8.06 -12.35
CA GLN A 7 -14.48 -9.08 -11.53
C GLN A 7 -15.35 -8.48 -10.43
N ILE A 8 -15.10 -7.23 -10.04
CA ILE A 8 -15.80 -6.55 -8.95
C ILE A 8 -16.86 -5.62 -9.53
N LYS A 9 -18.14 -5.91 -9.23
CA LYS A 9 -19.28 -5.10 -9.67
C LYS A 9 -19.55 -3.94 -8.71
N ASP A 10 -20.27 -2.93 -9.20
CA ASP A 10 -20.77 -1.79 -8.41
C ASP A 10 -19.71 -0.81 -7.88
N PHE A 11 -18.46 -0.94 -8.31
CA PHE A 11 -17.37 -0.02 -7.99
C PHE A 11 -16.71 0.55 -9.25
N ASN A 12 -16.41 1.85 -9.23
CA ASN A 12 -15.57 2.48 -10.24
C ASN A 12 -14.11 2.44 -9.79
N PHE A 13 -13.24 1.85 -10.61
CA PHE A 13 -11.81 1.76 -10.33
C PHE A 13 -11.05 2.85 -11.07
N ILE A 14 -10.17 3.52 -10.33
CA ILE A 14 -9.20 4.46 -10.90
C ILE A 14 -7.82 3.93 -10.55
N ALA A 15 -7.06 3.58 -11.57
CA ALA A 15 -5.65 3.21 -11.46
C ALA A 15 -4.81 4.19 -12.28
N PHE A 16 -3.63 4.50 -11.78
CA PHE A 16 -2.73 5.44 -12.44
C PHE A 16 -1.28 5.02 -12.24
N ASN A 17 -0.44 5.37 -13.22
CA ASN A 17 1.00 5.20 -13.11
C ASN A 17 1.62 6.42 -12.42
N TYR A 18 2.54 6.16 -11.49
CA TYR A 18 3.34 7.20 -10.87
C TYR A 18 4.29 7.87 -11.89
N PRO A 19 4.74 9.11 -11.63
CA PRO A 19 5.73 9.76 -12.49
C PRO A 19 6.97 8.89 -12.67
N GLY A 20 7.38 8.68 -13.94
CA GLY A 20 8.51 7.82 -14.31
C GLY A 20 8.22 6.31 -14.33
N TYR A 21 6.96 5.90 -14.18
CA TYR A 21 6.52 4.50 -14.31
C TYR A 21 5.56 4.33 -15.49
N GLY A 22 5.64 3.18 -16.15
CA GLY A 22 4.81 2.88 -17.33
C GLY A 22 4.99 3.97 -18.39
N ASN A 23 3.87 4.53 -18.86
CA ASN A 23 3.86 5.62 -19.83
C ASN A 23 3.81 7.04 -19.19
N SER A 24 3.89 7.15 -17.86
CA SER A 24 3.90 8.45 -17.17
C SER A 24 5.29 9.09 -17.22
N GLN A 25 5.38 10.28 -17.80
CA GLN A 25 6.62 11.04 -17.92
C GLN A 25 7.19 11.53 -16.57
N GLY A 26 8.44 11.99 -16.59
CA GLY A 26 9.15 12.53 -15.43
C GLY A 26 10.07 11.52 -14.72
N LEU A 27 10.71 11.96 -13.64
CA LEU A 27 11.60 11.12 -12.83
C LEU A 27 10.88 10.71 -11.53
N PRO A 28 10.98 9.43 -11.13
CA PRO A 28 10.40 8.98 -9.89
C PRO A 28 11.18 9.56 -8.71
N SER A 29 10.46 10.13 -7.75
CA SER A 29 10.99 10.51 -6.45
C SER A 29 9.86 10.46 -5.42
N GLU A 30 10.20 10.18 -4.16
CA GLU A 30 9.21 10.15 -3.07
C GLU A 30 8.33 11.40 -3.07
N GLU A 31 8.93 12.59 -3.08
CA GLU A 31 8.20 13.87 -3.12
C GLU A 31 7.21 13.96 -4.30
N LYS A 32 7.66 13.67 -5.53
CA LYS A 32 6.80 13.75 -6.72
C LYS A 32 5.68 12.72 -6.69
N ILE A 33 5.95 11.51 -6.23
CA ILE A 33 4.95 10.43 -6.14
C ILE A 33 3.88 10.80 -5.11
N LEU A 34 4.30 11.30 -3.94
CA LEU A 34 3.38 11.73 -2.87
C LEU A 34 2.58 12.97 -3.28
N LYS A 35 3.19 13.94 -3.98
CA LYS A 35 2.46 15.09 -4.53
C LYS A 35 1.42 14.65 -5.55
N TYR A 36 1.81 13.80 -6.49
CA TYR A 36 0.93 13.31 -7.54
C TYR A 36 -0.24 12.48 -6.98
N SER A 37 -0.04 11.72 -5.91
CA SER A 37 -1.15 10.98 -5.28
C SER A 37 -2.22 11.90 -4.69
N ILE A 38 -1.83 13.06 -4.15
CA ILE A 38 -2.77 14.09 -3.68
C ILE A 38 -3.48 14.77 -4.84
N GLU A 39 -2.78 15.07 -5.94
CA GLU A 39 -3.39 15.67 -7.14
C GLU A 39 -4.47 14.75 -7.74
N ILE A 40 -4.18 13.45 -7.83
CA ILE A 40 -5.15 12.44 -8.28
C ILE A 40 -6.32 12.35 -7.29
N PHE A 41 -6.03 12.33 -5.99
CA PHE A 41 -7.09 12.33 -4.98
C PHE A 41 -8.01 13.54 -5.14
N ASP A 42 -7.47 14.76 -5.22
CA ASP A 42 -8.25 15.98 -5.27
C ASP A 42 -9.08 16.10 -6.55
N LYS A 43 -8.60 15.50 -7.65
CA LYS A 43 -9.32 15.44 -8.93
C LYS A 43 -10.53 14.50 -8.89
N TYR A 44 -10.37 13.30 -8.34
CA TYR A 44 -11.39 12.24 -8.42
C TYR A 44 -12.17 11.99 -7.14
N LYS A 45 -11.65 12.46 -5.99
CA LYS A 45 -12.23 12.36 -4.65
C LYS A 45 -12.73 10.94 -4.31
N PRO A 46 -11.88 9.90 -4.41
CA PRO A 46 -12.31 8.53 -4.17
C PRO A 46 -12.68 8.31 -2.69
N GLN A 47 -13.72 7.51 -2.45
CA GLN A 47 -14.12 7.10 -1.09
C GLN A 47 -13.19 6.04 -0.50
N ILE A 48 -12.55 5.23 -1.35
CA ILE A 48 -11.71 4.10 -0.97
C ILE A 48 -10.35 4.26 -1.64
N ILE A 49 -9.27 4.09 -0.87
CA ILE A 49 -7.90 4.05 -1.41
C ILE A 49 -7.33 2.67 -1.17
N ILE A 50 -6.72 2.10 -2.21
CA ILE A 50 -6.04 0.80 -2.18
C ILE A 50 -4.57 1.02 -2.54
N GLY A 51 -3.67 0.53 -1.69
CA GLY A 51 -2.23 0.51 -1.95
C GLY A 51 -1.69 -0.91 -1.93
N ARG A 52 -0.71 -1.22 -2.79
CA ARG A 52 0.04 -2.48 -2.74
C ARG A 52 1.54 -2.23 -2.69
N SER A 53 2.25 -2.95 -1.82
CA SER A 53 3.71 -2.82 -1.69
C SER A 53 4.07 -1.35 -1.54
N LEU A 54 4.95 -0.75 -2.36
CA LEU A 54 5.23 0.70 -2.34
C LEU A 54 3.97 1.59 -2.31
N GLY A 55 2.91 1.20 -3.03
CA GLY A 55 1.66 1.93 -3.06
C GLY A 55 0.93 2.01 -1.72
N THR A 56 1.23 1.13 -0.75
CA THR A 56 0.69 1.21 0.63
C THR A 56 1.18 2.48 1.32
N ALA A 57 2.48 2.77 1.25
CA ALA A 57 3.04 4.01 1.74
C ALA A 57 2.40 5.25 1.09
N VAL A 58 2.16 5.22 -0.22
CA VAL A 58 1.52 6.32 -0.97
C VAL A 58 0.05 6.48 -0.59
N ALA A 59 -0.68 5.37 -0.43
CA ALA A 59 -2.08 5.35 0.00
C ALA A 59 -2.23 5.85 1.44
N SER A 60 -1.39 5.37 2.35
CA SER A 60 -1.29 5.83 3.74
C SER A 60 -0.96 7.33 3.82
N TYR A 61 -0.09 7.84 2.96
CA TYR A 61 0.15 9.28 2.85
C TYR A 61 -1.09 10.05 2.44
N ALA A 62 -1.76 9.66 1.35
CA ALA A 62 -2.97 10.33 0.88
C ALA A 62 -4.09 10.32 1.94
N ALA A 63 -4.35 9.15 2.54
CA ALA A 63 -5.32 8.97 3.62
C ALA A 63 -4.97 9.72 4.92
N SER A 64 -3.70 10.07 5.13
CA SER A 64 -3.29 10.93 6.25
C SER A 64 -3.58 12.42 6.00
N LYS A 65 -3.89 12.80 4.76
CA LYS A 65 -4.07 14.18 4.30
C LYS A 65 -5.49 14.50 3.85
N ARG A 66 -6.29 13.48 3.58
CA ARG A 66 -7.63 13.58 3.00
C ARG A 66 -8.56 12.58 3.67
N ASP A 67 -9.80 12.98 3.84
CA ASP A 67 -10.83 12.13 4.42
C ASP A 67 -11.30 11.12 3.37
N ILE A 68 -11.39 9.86 3.80
CA ILE A 68 -11.84 8.72 3.01
C ILE A 68 -12.65 7.79 3.90
N GLU A 69 -13.47 6.94 3.30
CA GLU A 69 -14.28 5.96 4.03
C GLU A 69 -13.49 4.71 4.38
N LYS A 70 -12.49 4.35 3.57
CA LYS A 70 -11.74 3.09 3.75
C LYS A 70 -10.34 3.13 3.16
N LEU A 71 -9.37 2.63 3.93
CA LEU A 71 -8.01 2.39 3.46
C LEU A 71 -7.74 0.89 3.40
N ILE A 72 -7.29 0.38 2.25
CA ILE A 72 -6.94 -1.03 2.06
C ILE A 72 -5.46 -1.12 1.71
N LEU A 73 -4.69 -1.82 2.54
CA LEU A 73 -3.24 -1.97 2.38
C LEU A 73 -2.88 -3.42 2.07
N ILE A 74 -2.30 -3.66 0.91
CA ILE A 74 -1.88 -4.97 0.44
C ILE A 74 -0.37 -5.10 0.62
N THR A 75 0.06 -6.04 1.46
CA THR A 75 1.45 -6.27 1.84
C THR A 75 2.20 -4.98 2.27
N PRO A 76 1.69 -4.24 3.28
CA PRO A 76 2.30 -3.00 3.75
C PRO A 76 3.61 -3.23 4.48
N PHE A 77 4.33 -2.14 4.75
CA PHE A 77 5.61 -2.17 5.46
C PHE A 77 5.77 -0.93 6.34
N ASP A 78 6.79 -0.88 7.19
CA ASP A 78 7.03 0.30 8.03
C ASP A 78 7.88 1.38 7.34
N SER A 79 8.96 0.98 6.65
CA SER A 79 9.76 1.83 5.76
C SER A 79 10.59 1.00 4.76
N ILE A 80 10.92 1.58 3.59
CA ILE A 80 11.87 0.95 2.66
C ILE A 80 13.26 0.83 3.30
N GLU A 81 13.63 1.78 4.16
CA GLU A 81 14.90 1.73 4.89
C GLU A 81 15.03 0.44 5.70
N ASN A 82 13.97 -0.01 6.39
CA ASN A 82 14.00 -1.24 7.17
C ASN A 82 14.03 -2.50 6.29
N ILE A 83 13.33 -2.50 5.16
CA ILE A 83 13.42 -3.58 4.16
C ILE A 83 14.84 -3.68 3.58
N ALA A 84 15.44 -2.53 3.23
CA ALA A 84 16.78 -2.51 2.66
C ALA A 84 17.83 -2.93 3.70
N LYS A 85 17.72 -2.49 4.97
CA LYS A 85 18.60 -2.94 6.06
C LYS A 85 18.53 -4.44 6.33
N SER A 86 17.36 -5.07 6.20
CA SER A 86 17.27 -6.52 6.41
C SER A 86 17.94 -7.32 5.28
N LYS A 87 17.96 -6.77 4.06
CA LYS A 87 18.59 -7.41 2.89
C LYS A 87 20.08 -7.10 2.78
N TYR A 88 20.49 -5.90 3.16
CA TYR A 88 21.85 -5.37 3.02
C TYR A 88 22.36 -4.84 4.36
N SER A 89 22.39 -5.70 5.38
CA SER A 89 22.73 -5.32 6.76
C SER A 89 24.16 -4.79 6.93
N PHE A 90 25.06 -5.13 6.01
CA PHE A 90 26.46 -4.69 5.99
C PHE A 90 26.67 -3.30 5.37
N LEU A 91 25.65 -2.71 4.72
CA LEU A 91 25.75 -1.39 4.10
C LEU A 91 25.16 -0.28 4.97
N PRO A 92 25.70 0.95 4.91
CA PRO A 92 25.13 2.11 5.59
C PRO A 92 23.87 2.65 4.86
N VAL A 93 22.86 1.78 4.69
CA VAL A 93 21.64 1.98 3.88
C VAL A 93 20.96 3.33 4.17
N LYS A 94 20.91 3.77 5.44
CA LYS A 94 20.28 5.03 5.86
C LYS A 94 20.80 6.26 5.11
N TYR A 95 22.08 6.26 4.75
CA TYR A 95 22.77 7.38 4.10
C TYR A 95 22.72 7.29 2.57
N ILE A 96 22.55 6.08 2.03
CA ILE A 96 22.51 5.83 0.59
C ILE A 96 21.08 5.94 0.05
N LEU A 97 20.09 5.55 0.86
CA LEU A 97 18.71 5.48 0.44
C LEU A 97 18.08 6.87 0.32
N LYS A 98 17.96 7.35 -0.92
CA LYS A 98 17.39 8.66 -1.26
C LYS A 98 15.88 8.78 -0.94
N HIS A 99 15.14 7.67 -1.03
CA HIS A 99 13.70 7.63 -0.83
C HIS A 99 13.35 6.57 0.21
N LYS A 100 12.78 7.00 1.34
CA LYS A 100 12.60 6.18 2.54
C LYS A 100 11.19 5.62 2.64
N PHE A 101 10.19 6.32 2.09
CA PHE A 101 8.77 5.95 2.14
C PHE A 101 8.40 5.39 3.51
N LYS A 102 8.46 6.24 4.53
CA LYS A 102 8.19 5.86 5.92
C LYS A 102 6.68 5.79 6.15
N GLU A 103 6.06 4.73 5.64
CA GLU A 103 4.61 4.49 5.76
C GLU A 103 4.12 4.63 7.21
N ILE A 104 4.91 4.16 8.17
CA ILE A 104 4.57 4.24 9.60
C ILE A 104 4.30 5.68 10.08
N ASP A 105 4.93 6.69 9.48
CA ASP A 105 4.76 8.09 9.87
C ASP A 105 3.43 8.68 9.35
N TRP A 106 2.84 8.05 8.35
CA TRP A 106 1.57 8.47 7.73
C TRP A 106 0.39 7.65 8.21
N ILE A 107 0.54 6.33 8.31
CA ILE A 107 -0.55 5.44 8.75
C ILE A 107 -1.06 5.78 10.15
N LYS A 108 -0.18 6.24 11.05
CA LYS A 108 -0.52 6.68 12.41
C LYS A 108 -1.49 7.86 12.45
N LYS A 109 -1.57 8.62 11.36
CA LYS A 109 -2.41 9.81 11.23
C LYS A 109 -3.71 9.52 10.48
N VAL A 110 -3.88 8.30 9.95
CA VAL A 110 -5.09 7.88 9.25
C VAL A 110 -6.20 7.67 10.28
N LYS A 111 -7.30 8.43 10.12
CA LYS A 111 -8.45 8.37 11.02
C LYS A 111 -9.52 7.36 10.59
N THR A 112 -9.48 6.92 9.34
CA THR A 112 -10.48 6.00 8.78
C THR A 112 -10.23 4.54 9.16
N HIS A 113 -11.19 3.66 8.86
CA HIS A 113 -10.98 2.21 8.99
C HIS A 113 -9.93 1.71 8.01
N VAL A 114 -8.98 0.93 8.53
CA VAL A 114 -7.90 0.33 7.76
C VAL A 114 -8.09 -1.17 7.70
N TYR A 115 -7.97 -1.72 6.51
CA TYR A 115 -7.93 -3.16 6.26
C TYR A 115 -6.57 -3.53 5.68
N VAL A 116 -6.05 -4.67 6.09
CA VAL A 116 -4.76 -5.16 5.59
C VAL A 116 -4.93 -6.53 4.93
N ILE A 117 -4.29 -6.74 3.78
CA ILE A 117 -4.22 -8.02 3.10
C ILE A 117 -2.75 -8.44 3.03
N LEU A 118 -2.41 -9.56 3.64
CA LEU A 118 -1.06 -10.10 3.75
C LEU A 118 -0.94 -11.39 2.95
N SER A 119 0.26 -11.63 2.43
CA SER A 119 0.61 -12.94 1.90
C SER A 119 1.12 -13.84 3.03
N GLU A 120 0.78 -15.13 2.99
CA GLU A 120 1.32 -16.12 3.94
C GLU A 120 2.84 -16.24 3.85
N ILE A 121 3.38 -16.27 2.62
CA ILE A 121 4.81 -16.43 2.33
C ILE A 121 5.39 -15.05 1.98
N GLU A 122 5.56 -14.21 2.99
CA GLU A 122 6.17 -12.88 2.81
C GLU A 122 7.70 -12.99 2.71
N ASN A 123 8.23 -12.84 1.49
CA ASN A 123 9.65 -12.93 1.16
C ASN A 123 10.33 -11.58 0.88
N ILE A 124 9.57 -10.47 0.90
CA ILE A 124 10.09 -9.12 0.65
C ILE A 124 10.09 -8.29 1.93
N VAL A 125 8.96 -8.25 2.65
CA VAL A 125 8.78 -7.43 3.85
C VAL A 125 9.17 -8.23 5.10
N PRO A 126 10.19 -7.81 5.87
CA PRO A 126 10.61 -8.55 7.05
C PRO A 126 9.50 -8.65 8.10
N LYS A 127 9.44 -9.77 8.82
CA LYS A 127 8.48 -9.98 9.93
C LYS A 127 8.47 -8.82 10.94
N LYS A 128 9.64 -8.24 11.24
CA LYS A 128 9.76 -7.07 12.14
C LYS A 128 9.07 -5.83 11.55
N SER A 129 9.20 -5.60 10.25
CA SER A 129 8.55 -4.50 9.53
C SER A 129 7.03 -4.70 9.51
N LEU A 130 6.56 -5.92 9.22
CA LEU A 130 5.13 -6.27 9.29
C LEU A 130 4.56 -6.08 10.70
N LYS A 131 5.23 -6.59 11.74
CA LYS A 131 4.79 -6.41 13.13
C LYS A 131 4.75 -4.92 13.50
N SER A 132 5.78 -4.17 13.12
CA SER A 132 5.90 -2.73 13.35
C SER A 132 4.72 -1.98 12.72
N ILE A 133 4.43 -2.21 11.44
CA ILE A 133 3.35 -1.50 10.76
C ILE A 133 1.99 -1.85 11.37
N LEU A 134 1.66 -3.14 11.54
CA LEU A 134 0.36 -3.59 12.07
C LEU A 134 0.08 -3.04 13.47
N SER A 135 1.07 -3.02 14.36
CA SER A 135 0.91 -2.49 15.71
C SER A 135 0.74 -0.96 15.78
N ASN A 136 0.94 -0.24 14.67
CA ASN A 136 0.86 1.22 14.62
C ASN A 136 -0.30 1.73 13.73
N ILE A 137 -1.18 0.83 13.28
CA ILE A 137 -2.42 1.21 12.59
C ILE A 137 -3.47 1.53 13.66
N PRO A 138 -3.89 2.80 13.82
CA PRO A 138 -4.77 3.20 14.92
C PRO A 138 -6.16 2.55 14.83
N ASN A 139 -6.71 2.44 13.62
CA ASN A 139 -8.07 1.97 13.35
C ASN A 139 -8.07 0.72 12.47
N LEU A 140 -7.22 -0.26 12.81
CA LEU A 140 -7.17 -1.55 12.11
C LEU A 140 -8.48 -2.30 12.35
N LYS A 141 -9.31 -2.39 11.31
CA LYS A 141 -10.59 -3.08 11.37
C LYS A 141 -10.42 -4.59 11.25
N ASN A 142 -9.57 -5.03 10.32
CA ASN A 142 -9.21 -6.42 10.15
C ASN A 142 -7.91 -6.57 9.33
N PHE A 143 -7.27 -7.73 9.43
CA PHE A 143 -6.28 -8.17 8.46
C PHE A 143 -6.56 -9.59 7.98
N TYR A 144 -6.29 -9.83 6.70
CA TYR A 144 -6.50 -11.12 6.04
C TYR A 144 -5.16 -11.67 5.60
N ILE A 145 -4.94 -12.96 5.81
CA ILE A 145 -3.77 -13.67 5.28
C ILE A 145 -4.26 -14.57 4.16
N ILE A 146 -3.72 -14.35 2.95
CA ILE A 146 -4.01 -15.18 1.79
C ILE A 146 -3.05 -16.37 1.81
N LYS A 147 -3.61 -17.58 1.93
CA LYS A 147 -2.85 -18.83 1.94
C LYS A 147 -2.18 -19.08 0.60
N ASN A 148 -1.06 -19.80 0.60
CA ASN A 148 -0.32 -20.17 -0.62
C ASN A 148 0.03 -18.96 -1.51
N SER A 149 0.21 -17.79 -0.90
CA SER A 149 0.53 -16.56 -1.62
C SER A 149 1.85 -15.97 -1.13
N THR A 150 2.48 -15.22 -2.02
CA THR A 150 3.73 -14.50 -1.82
C THR A 150 3.50 -13.01 -2.11
N HIS A 151 4.46 -12.18 -1.73
CA HIS A 151 4.42 -10.75 -2.07
C HIS A 151 4.21 -10.52 -3.58
N GLY A 152 4.81 -11.36 -4.43
CA GLY A 152 4.80 -11.22 -5.88
C GLY A 152 3.51 -11.66 -6.57
N ASN A 153 2.83 -12.69 -6.04
CA ASN A 153 1.67 -13.32 -6.69
C ASN A 153 0.33 -13.14 -5.95
N ILE A 154 0.30 -12.40 -4.85
CA ILE A 154 -0.90 -12.24 -4.01
C ILE A 154 -2.15 -11.78 -4.80
N LEU A 155 -1.97 -10.96 -5.84
CA LEU A 155 -3.07 -10.45 -6.66
C LEU A 155 -3.65 -11.49 -7.62
N GLN A 156 -2.89 -12.55 -7.91
CA GLN A 156 -3.28 -13.64 -8.81
C GLN A 156 -3.87 -14.84 -8.04
N ASN A 157 -3.83 -14.80 -6.71
CA ASN A 157 -4.40 -15.84 -5.88
C ASN A 157 -5.94 -15.81 -5.98
N GLU A 158 -6.56 -16.99 -6.04
CA GLU A 158 -8.01 -17.16 -6.20
C GLU A 158 -8.83 -16.53 -5.07
N ASP A 159 -8.29 -16.48 -3.85
CA ASP A 159 -8.97 -15.88 -2.70
C ASP A 159 -8.95 -14.34 -2.72
N PHE A 160 -8.06 -13.73 -3.53
CA PHE A 160 -7.82 -12.29 -3.46
C PHE A 160 -9.08 -11.47 -3.77
N VAL A 161 -9.77 -11.80 -4.86
CA VAL A 161 -10.97 -11.07 -5.29
C VAL A 161 -12.09 -11.22 -4.25
N ASN A 162 -12.30 -12.43 -3.73
CA ASN A 162 -13.31 -12.70 -2.71
C ASN A 162 -13.04 -11.90 -1.42
N ILE A 163 -11.79 -11.83 -0.98
CA ILE A 163 -11.40 -11.04 0.20
C ILE A 163 -11.57 -9.54 -0.07
N LEU A 164 -11.15 -9.06 -1.24
CA LEU A 164 -11.28 -7.66 -1.60
C LEU A 164 -12.76 -7.25 -1.67
N GLU A 165 -13.63 -8.04 -2.31
CA GLU A 165 -15.07 -7.76 -2.34
C GLU A 165 -15.68 -7.72 -0.95
N LYS A 166 -15.31 -8.66 -0.07
CA LYS A 166 -15.76 -8.67 1.32
C LYS A 166 -15.38 -7.38 2.03
N ILE A 167 -14.15 -6.90 1.84
CA ILE A 167 -13.70 -5.63 2.43
C ILE A 167 -14.44 -4.45 1.80
N LEU A 168 -14.68 -4.45 0.49
CA LEU A 168 -15.36 -3.34 -0.17
C LEU A 168 -16.80 -3.18 0.31
N LYS A 169 -17.53 -4.29 0.50
CA LYS A 169 -18.94 -4.33 0.93
C LYS A 169 -19.17 -4.05 2.42
N HIS A 170 -18.13 -4.07 3.27
CA HIS A 170 -18.22 -3.94 4.74
C HIS A 170 -17.30 -2.87 5.32
#